data_AF-A0A2K0W6U2-F1
#
_entry.id   AF-A0A2K0W6U2-F1
#
_cell.length_a   1.000
_cell.length_b   1.000
_cell.length_c   1.000
_cell.angle_alpha   90.00
_cell.angle_beta   90.00
_cell.angle_gamma   90.00
#
_symmetry.space_group_name_H-M   'P 1'
#
loop_
_entity.id
_entity.type
_entity.pdbx_description
1 polymer ?
#
loop_
_entity_poly.entity_id
_entity_poly.type
_entity_poly.pdbx_seq_one_letter_code
_entity_poly.pdbx_strand_id
1 'polypeptide(L)'
;MEDYEPDEGSNGTKSVEPWGIRALPLDYAPIKPYVEKAHNVVKFEREGNCVHCHEALESGKGLQPMCPHDGCEAMGHLDCWSKHALKGEPKEILLPLSCTCPSCGGKINWSDMMKELTLRVRGPKEVAKLLKKKRRTKKEIAAEAEAEEDI
;
A
#
# COMPACT_ATOMS: atom_id res chain seq x y z
N MET A 1 16.42 29.64 41.30
CA MET A 1 15.99 28.24 41.34
C MET A 1 14.52 28.31 41.63
N GLU A 2 13.74 28.49 40.58
CA GLU A 2 12.27 28.56 40.67
C GLU A 2 11.78 27.15 40.39
N ASP A 3 11.22 26.53 41.42
CA ASP A 3 10.65 25.20 41.38
C ASP A 3 9.37 25.20 40.54
N TYR A 4 9.30 24.30 39.56
CA TYR A 4 8.14 24.07 38.71
C TYR A 4 7.21 23.08 39.41
N GLU A 5 6.07 23.58 39.91
CA GLU A 5 5.00 22.74 40.44
C GLU A 5 4.16 22.15 39.30
N PRO A 6 3.90 20.83 39.27
CA PRO A 6 3.01 20.23 38.28
C PRO A 6 1.55 20.48 38.69
N ASP A 7 0.78 21.08 37.78
CA ASP A 7 -0.66 21.29 37.92
C ASP A 7 -1.39 19.94 37.84
N GLU A 8 -1.94 19.51 38.98
CA GLU A 8 -2.79 18.33 39.08
C GLU A 8 -4.26 18.71 38.85
N GLY A 9 -4.81 18.31 37.69
CA GLY A 9 -6.22 17.94 37.61
C GLY A 9 -7.05 18.54 36.49
N SER A 10 -7.17 17.80 35.38
CA SER A 10 -8.46 17.71 34.68
C SER A 10 -8.68 16.29 34.17
N ASN A 11 -9.55 15.58 34.90
CA ASN A 11 -10.06 14.26 34.60
C ASN A 11 -10.93 14.29 33.33
N GLY A 12 -10.29 14.11 32.18
CA GLY A 12 -10.93 13.75 30.93
C GLY A 12 -9.98 12.81 30.22
N THR A 13 -10.40 11.57 29.98
CA THR A 13 -9.65 10.57 29.20
C THR A 13 -9.50 11.06 27.77
N LYS A 14 -8.57 12.00 27.55
CA LYS A 14 -8.04 12.34 26.22
C LYS A 14 -7.08 11.22 25.88
N SER A 15 -7.50 10.30 25.01
CA SER A 15 -6.58 9.37 24.37
C SER A 15 -5.46 10.20 23.74
N VAL A 16 -4.29 10.20 24.37
CA VAL A 16 -3.12 10.89 23.85
C VAL A 16 -2.80 10.24 22.52
N GLU A 17 -2.89 10.98 21.42
CA GLU A 17 -2.51 10.45 20.11
C GLU A 17 -1.05 9.97 20.20
N PRO A 18 -0.75 8.77 19.67
CA PRO A 18 0.60 8.25 19.70
C PRO A 18 1.53 9.21 18.94
N TRP A 19 2.66 9.57 19.54
CA TRP A 19 3.65 10.50 18.97
C TRP A 19 5.05 9.88 18.95
N GLY A 20 5.96 10.48 18.17
CA GLY A 20 7.34 10.00 18.02
C GLY A 20 7.38 8.56 17.52
N ILE A 21 8.21 7.71 18.15
CA ILE A 21 8.34 6.30 17.75
C ILE A 21 7.05 5.49 17.93
N ARG A 22 6.14 5.92 18.81
CA ARG A 22 4.86 5.22 19.05
C ARG A 22 3.85 5.46 17.94
N ALA A 23 4.05 6.51 17.15
CA ALA A 23 3.22 6.83 15.98
C ALA A 23 3.63 6.02 14.73
N LEU A 24 4.81 5.38 14.76
CA LEU A 24 5.31 4.65 13.60
C LEU A 24 4.50 3.36 13.40
N PRO A 25 3.88 3.17 12.22
CA PRO A 25 3.19 1.92 11.91
C PRO A 25 4.21 0.79 11.85
N LEU A 26 4.02 -0.23 12.69
CA LEU A 26 4.90 -1.41 12.78
C LEU A 26 4.50 -2.53 11.81
N ASP A 27 3.47 -2.30 11.00
CA ASP A 27 2.92 -3.27 10.06
C ASP A 27 2.71 -2.64 8.66
N TYR A 28 2.08 -3.40 7.78
CA TYR A 28 1.77 -2.98 6.42
C TYR A 28 0.44 -2.23 6.28
N ALA A 29 -0.22 -1.84 7.38
CA ALA A 29 -1.48 -1.11 7.33
C ALA A 29 -1.44 0.15 6.44
N PRO A 30 -0.36 0.96 6.42
CA PRO A 30 -0.31 2.16 5.58
C PRO A 30 -0.40 1.89 4.07
N ILE A 31 0.05 0.72 3.61
CA ILE A 31 0.02 0.36 2.18
C ILE A 31 -1.12 -0.60 1.84
N LYS A 32 -2.02 -0.87 2.80
CA LYS A 32 -3.15 -1.79 2.60
C LYS A 32 -3.98 -1.47 1.35
N PRO A 33 -4.37 -0.21 1.05
CA PRO A 33 -5.16 0.10 -0.15
C PRO A 33 -4.43 -0.30 -1.44
N TYR A 34 -3.13 -0.07 -1.48
CA TYR A 34 -2.29 -0.43 -2.63
C TYR A 34 -2.18 -1.96 -2.78
N VAL A 35 -1.91 -2.68 -1.69
CA VAL A 35 -1.85 -4.15 -1.69
C VAL A 35 -3.21 -4.77 -2.08
N GLU A 36 -4.32 -4.21 -1.61
CA GLU A 36 -5.67 -4.66 -1.94
C GLU A 36 -5.97 -4.47 -3.42
N LYS A 37 -5.65 -3.29 -3.98
CA LYS A 37 -5.77 -3.01 -5.41
C LYS A 37 -4.98 -4.01 -6.24
N ALA A 38 -3.69 -4.18 -5.94
CA ALA A 38 -2.82 -5.08 -6.70
C ALA A 38 -3.25 -6.55 -6.59
N HIS A 39 -3.65 -6.98 -5.39
CA HIS A 39 -4.21 -8.31 -5.17
C HIS A 39 -5.48 -8.54 -6.00
N ASN A 40 -6.39 -7.57 -6.06
CA ASN A 40 -7.63 -7.71 -6.83
C ASN A 40 -7.37 -7.79 -8.33
N VAL A 41 -6.47 -6.96 -8.88
CA VAL A 41 -6.10 -7.03 -10.31
C VAL A 41 -5.52 -8.39 -10.68
N VAL A 42 -4.54 -8.88 -9.92
CA VAL A 42 -3.88 -10.16 -10.19
C VAL A 42 -4.83 -11.34 -9.97
N LYS A 43 -5.67 -11.30 -8.94
CA LYS A 43 -6.66 -12.36 -8.67
C LYS A 43 -7.70 -12.51 -9.79
N PHE A 44 -8.02 -11.43 -10.49
CA PHE A 44 -8.98 -11.44 -11.60
C PHE A 44 -8.29 -11.45 -12.97
N GLU A 45 -6.98 -11.72 -13.03
CA GLU A 45 -6.20 -11.79 -14.26
C GLU A 45 -6.31 -10.52 -15.13
N ARG A 46 -6.36 -9.35 -14.47
CA ARG A 46 -6.48 -8.04 -15.12
C ARG A 46 -5.14 -7.34 -15.28
N GLU A 47 -4.02 -8.06 -15.24
CA GLU A 47 -2.69 -7.46 -15.41
C GLU A 47 -2.52 -6.81 -16.80
N GLY A 48 -3.18 -7.36 -17.82
CA GLY A 48 -3.21 -6.80 -19.17
C GLY A 48 -1.83 -6.84 -19.84
N ASN A 49 -1.44 -5.72 -20.45
CA ASN A 49 -0.16 -5.60 -21.15
C ASN A 49 0.81 -4.71 -20.39
N CYS A 50 2.10 -4.98 -20.55
CA CYS A 50 3.16 -4.16 -20.00
C CYS A 50 3.05 -2.73 -20.52
N VAL A 51 3.00 -1.75 -19.63
CA VAL A 51 2.86 -0.32 -19.97
C VAL A 51 4.03 0.27 -20.76
N HIS A 52 5.13 -0.49 -20.91
CA HIS A 52 6.35 -0.05 -21.59
C HIS A 52 6.65 -0.81 -22.88
N CYS A 53 6.56 -2.15 -22.90
CA CYS A 53 6.80 -2.94 -24.11
C CYS A 53 5.53 -3.40 -24.82
N HIS A 54 4.36 -3.20 -24.21
CA HIS A 54 3.04 -3.59 -24.73
C HIS A 54 2.83 -5.10 -24.94
N GLU A 55 3.78 -5.93 -24.51
CA GLU A 55 3.63 -7.39 -24.46
C GLU A 55 2.70 -7.81 -23.32
N ALA A 56 2.00 -8.92 -23.49
CA ALA A 56 1.08 -9.46 -22.50
C ALA A 56 1.81 -9.86 -21.21
N LEU A 57 1.23 -9.50 -20.07
CA LEU A 57 1.71 -9.91 -18.76
C LEU A 57 1.06 -11.24 -18.39
N GLU A 58 1.82 -12.33 -18.45
CA GLU A 58 1.31 -13.65 -18.06
C GLU A 58 1.06 -13.71 -16.55
N SER A 59 -0.17 -14.02 -16.13
CA SER A 59 -0.54 -14.12 -14.72
C SER A 59 0.30 -15.19 -14.00
N GLY A 60 0.84 -14.83 -12.83
CA GLY A 60 1.66 -15.72 -12.01
C GLY A 60 3.09 -15.97 -12.52
N LYS A 61 3.52 -15.31 -13.61
CA LYS A 61 4.87 -15.45 -14.15
C LYS A 61 5.64 -14.14 -14.16
N GLY A 62 6.91 -14.23 -13.78
CA GLY A 62 7.81 -13.08 -13.73
C GLY A 62 7.48 -12.09 -12.61
N LEU A 63 8.22 -10.98 -12.60
CA LEU A 63 8.04 -9.89 -11.64
C LEU A 63 7.35 -8.74 -12.35
N GLN A 64 6.11 -8.46 -11.93
CA GLN A 64 5.23 -7.51 -12.61
C GLN A 64 4.79 -6.42 -11.62
N PRO A 65 5.58 -5.37 -11.37
CA PRO A 65 5.18 -4.28 -10.49
C PRO A 65 3.98 -3.50 -11.02
N MET A 66 3.16 -2.99 -10.09
CA MET A 66 2.02 -2.12 -10.36
C MET A 66 2.30 -0.68 -9.95
N CYS A 67 1.63 0.29 -10.57
CA CYS A 67 1.60 1.67 -10.09
C CYS A 67 0.96 1.76 -8.68
N PRO A 68 1.56 2.48 -7.71
CA PRO A 68 0.97 2.68 -6.38
C PRO A 68 -0.20 3.67 -6.32
N HIS A 69 -0.34 4.57 -7.31
CA HIS A 69 -1.38 5.61 -7.30
C HIS A 69 -2.79 5.02 -7.38
N ASP A 70 -3.73 5.62 -6.63
CA ASP A 70 -5.11 5.18 -6.58
C ASP A 70 -5.79 5.27 -7.96
N GLY A 71 -6.64 4.27 -8.27
CA GLY A 71 -7.33 4.16 -9.56
C GLY A 71 -6.44 3.79 -10.76
N CYS A 72 -5.11 3.78 -10.62
CA CYS A 72 -4.20 3.36 -11.68
C CYS A 72 -3.84 1.88 -11.54
N GLU A 73 -4.26 1.06 -12.50
CA GLU A 73 -3.95 -0.38 -12.59
C GLU A 73 -2.77 -0.67 -13.53
N ALA A 74 -1.95 0.35 -13.85
CA ALA A 74 -0.82 0.20 -14.77
C ALA A 74 0.23 -0.79 -14.23
N MET A 75 0.48 -1.86 -14.98
CA MET A 75 1.46 -2.90 -14.65
C MET A 75 2.51 -3.05 -15.75
N GLY A 76 3.65 -3.64 -15.43
CA GLY A 76 4.70 -3.90 -16.41
C GLY A 76 5.76 -4.85 -15.89
N HIS A 77 6.64 -5.32 -16.76
CA HIS A 77 7.80 -6.10 -16.33
C HIS A 77 8.72 -5.25 -15.44
N LEU A 78 9.30 -5.85 -14.39
CA LEU A 78 10.24 -5.17 -13.51
C LEU A 78 11.42 -4.54 -14.28
N ASP A 79 11.96 -5.26 -15.25
CA ASP A 79 13.08 -4.79 -16.08
C ASP A 79 12.67 -3.59 -16.94
N CYS A 80 11.44 -3.58 -17.46
CA CYS A 80 10.91 -2.46 -18.23
C CYS A 80 10.74 -1.22 -17.35
N TRP A 81 10.20 -1.39 -16.14
CA TRP A 81 10.07 -0.32 -15.16
C TRP A 81 11.45 0.25 -14.77
N SER A 82 12.43 -0.61 -14.51
CA SER A 82 13.78 -0.19 -14.13
C SER A 82 14.46 0.60 -15.25
N LYS A 83 14.42 0.08 -16.49
CA LYS A 83 14.96 0.78 -17.67
C LYS A 83 14.30 2.13 -17.91
N HIS A 84 12.99 2.22 -17.71
CA HIS A 84 12.27 3.48 -17.84
C HIS A 84 12.67 4.47 -16.74
N ALA A 85 12.77 4.00 -15.50
CA ALA A 85 13.13 4.81 -14.34
C ALA A 85 14.56 5.36 -14.40
N LEU A 86 15.49 4.61 -14.98
CA LEU A 86 16.90 4.99 -15.15
C LEU A 86 17.17 5.75 -16.46
N LYS A 87 16.13 6.07 -17.23
CA LYS A 87 16.31 6.78 -18.51
C LYS A 87 16.84 8.19 -18.24
N GLY A 88 18.08 8.44 -18.67
CA GLY A 88 18.77 9.71 -18.50
C GLY A 88 19.71 9.75 -17.30
N GLU A 89 19.74 8.70 -16.48
CA GLU A 89 20.71 8.53 -15.40
C GLU A 89 22.06 8.01 -15.93
N PRO A 90 23.17 8.23 -15.20
CA PRO A 90 24.46 7.62 -15.50
C PRO A 90 24.38 6.08 -15.53
N LYS A 91 25.19 5.46 -16.38
CA LYS A 91 25.16 3.99 -16.60
C LYS A 91 25.61 3.20 -15.35
N GLU A 92 26.31 3.85 -14.41
CA GLU A 92 26.69 3.22 -13.15
C GLU A 92 25.51 3.08 -12.16
N ILE A 93 24.41 3.80 -12.38
CA ILE A 93 23.23 3.72 -11.50
C ILE A 93 22.39 2.51 -11.89
N LEU A 94 22.29 1.56 -10.96
CA LEU A 94 21.54 0.32 -11.14
C LEU A 94 20.17 0.32 -10.44
N LEU A 95 20.02 1.12 -9.37
CA LEU A 95 18.82 1.14 -8.55
C LEU A 95 18.07 2.46 -8.74
N PRO A 96 16.86 2.45 -9.31
CA PRO A 96 16.04 3.63 -9.37
C PRO A 96 15.59 4.05 -7.97
N LEU A 97 15.53 5.36 -7.73
CA LEU A 97 14.95 5.92 -6.50
C LEU A 97 13.46 6.24 -6.69
N SER A 98 13.10 6.73 -7.88
CA SER A 98 11.73 7.04 -8.26
C SER A 98 11.52 6.85 -9.76
N CYS A 99 10.27 6.73 -10.19
CA CYS A 99 9.90 6.77 -11.61
C CYS A 99 8.59 7.53 -11.81
N THR A 100 8.26 7.85 -13.07
CA THR A 100 6.96 8.44 -13.42
C THR A 100 6.12 7.38 -14.12
N CYS A 101 4.87 7.21 -13.69
CA CYS A 101 3.96 6.29 -14.36
C CYS A 101 3.58 6.84 -15.74
N PRO A 102 3.77 6.10 -16.84
CA PRO A 102 3.36 6.55 -18.17
C PRO A 102 1.84 6.62 -18.35
N SER A 103 1.06 5.91 -17.51
CA SER A 103 -0.41 5.86 -17.61
C SER A 103 -1.08 7.02 -16.86
N CYS A 104 -0.72 7.26 -15.59
CA CYS A 104 -1.35 8.32 -14.79
C CYS A 104 -0.48 9.57 -14.60
N GLY A 105 0.78 9.57 -15.07
CA GLY A 105 1.73 10.66 -14.85
C GLY A 105 2.22 10.82 -13.41
N GLY A 106 1.74 9.99 -12.47
CA GLY A 106 2.10 10.07 -11.06
C GLY A 106 3.56 9.67 -10.79
N LYS A 107 4.21 10.39 -9.88
CA LYS A 107 5.54 10.03 -9.39
C LYS A 107 5.45 8.85 -8.43
N ILE A 108 6.28 7.84 -8.63
CA ILE A 108 6.32 6.58 -7.91
C ILE A 108 7.62 6.53 -7.13
N ASN A 109 7.54 6.24 -5.82
CA ASN A 109 8.71 5.84 -5.05
C ASN A 109 9.03 4.38 -5.36
N TRP A 110 10.25 4.11 -5.82
CA TRP A 110 10.64 2.76 -6.24
C TRP A 110 10.51 1.74 -5.11
N SER A 111 10.88 2.16 -3.88
CA SER A 111 10.80 1.33 -2.68
C SER A 111 9.38 0.89 -2.34
N ASP A 112 8.38 1.75 -2.49
CA ASP A 112 6.98 1.41 -2.22
C ASP A 112 6.42 0.44 -3.26
N MET A 113 6.78 0.64 -4.53
CA MET A 113 6.44 -0.29 -5.60
C MET A 113 7.07 -1.68 -5.36
N MET A 114 8.34 -1.74 -4.95
CA MET A 114 9.00 -3.01 -4.61
C MET A 114 8.45 -3.65 -3.34
N LYS A 115 8.01 -2.85 -2.36
CA LYS A 115 7.40 -3.33 -1.11
C LYS A 115 6.11 -4.11 -1.38
N GLU A 116 5.23 -3.59 -2.24
CA GLU A 116 4.04 -4.34 -2.68
C GLU A 116 4.41 -5.59 -3.48
N LEU A 117 5.29 -5.47 -4.48
CA LEU A 117 5.66 -6.58 -5.34
C LEU A 117 6.21 -7.76 -4.53
N THR A 118 7.12 -7.48 -3.59
CA THR A 118 7.72 -8.51 -2.75
C THR A 118 6.73 -9.12 -1.77
N LEU A 119 5.80 -8.32 -1.22
CA LEU A 119 4.69 -8.84 -0.42
C LEU A 119 3.79 -9.78 -1.20
N ARG A 120 3.42 -9.40 -2.42
CA ARG A 120 2.54 -10.22 -3.27
C ARG A 120 3.19 -11.52 -3.71
N VAL A 121 4.46 -11.48 -4.14
CA VAL A 121 5.15 -12.66 -4.67
C VAL A 121 5.65 -13.59 -3.56
N ARG A 122 6.11 -13.05 -2.43
CA ARG A 122 6.82 -13.82 -1.39
C ARG A 122 6.11 -13.86 -0.04
N GLY A 123 5.16 -12.96 0.21
CA GLY A 123 4.46 -12.82 1.48
C GLY A 123 2.96 -13.14 1.44
N PRO A 124 2.50 -14.25 0.84
CA PRO A 124 1.06 -14.52 0.70
C PRO A 124 0.33 -14.60 2.06
N LYS A 125 1.03 -15.05 3.12
CA LYS A 125 0.48 -15.05 4.50
C LYS A 125 0.28 -13.65 5.06
N GLU A 126 1.23 -12.74 4.81
CA GLU A 126 1.14 -11.34 5.25
C GLU A 126 0.04 -10.62 4.50
N VAL A 127 -0.06 -10.81 3.17
CA VAL A 127 -1.16 -10.28 2.36
C VAL A 127 -2.51 -10.79 2.85
N ALA A 128 -2.64 -12.11 3.07
CA ALA A 128 -3.87 -12.69 3.59
C ALA A 128 -4.23 -12.13 4.98
N LYS A 129 -3.25 -11.88 5.85
CA LYS A 129 -3.48 -11.25 7.16
C LYS A 129 -3.92 -9.80 7.02
N LEU A 130 -3.30 -9.03 6.12
CA LEU A 130 -3.58 -7.62 5.89
C LEU A 130 -4.97 -7.38 5.30
N LEU A 131 -5.39 -8.26 4.38
CA LEU A 131 -6.67 -8.17 3.67
C LEU A 131 -7.83 -8.85 4.41
N LYS A 132 -7.58 -9.54 5.53
CA LYS A 132 -8.68 -10.05 6.37
C LYS A 132 -9.58 -8.91 6.81
N LYS A 133 -10.89 -9.04 6.54
CA LYS A 133 -11.91 -8.18 7.15
C LYS A 133 -11.83 -8.35 8.66
N LYS A 134 -11.79 -7.24 9.40
CA LYS A 134 -11.87 -7.25 10.86
C LYS A 134 -13.15 -8.01 11.23
N ARG A 135 -13.07 -9.02 12.11
CA ARG A 135 -14.27 -9.71 12.61
C ARG A 135 -15.15 -8.64 13.24
N ARG A 136 -16.36 -8.45 12.70
CA ARG A 136 -17.37 -7.58 13.27
C ARG A 136 -17.63 -8.05 14.70
N THR A 137 -17.59 -7.12 15.64
CA THR A 137 -17.96 -7.40 17.02
C THR A 137 -19.48 -7.59 17.11
N LYS A 138 -19.95 -8.35 18.09
CA LYS A 138 -21.39 -8.60 18.31
C LYS A 138 -22.16 -7.27 18.45
N LYS A 139 -21.51 -6.22 18.94
CA LYS A 139 -22.04 -4.86 19.09
C LYS A 139 -22.24 -4.16 17.75
N GLU A 140 -21.30 -4.28 16.81
CA GLU A 140 -21.42 -3.71 15.47
C GLU A 140 -22.48 -4.44 14.64
N ILE A 141 -22.63 -5.76 14.83
CA ILE A 141 -23.68 -6.55 14.17
C ILE A 141 -25.06 -6.19 14.72
N ALA A 142 -25.20 -5.97 16.02
CA ALA A 142 -26.47 -5.55 16.63
C ALA A 142 -26.89 -4.15 16.18
N ALA A 143 -25.95 -3.18 16.11
CA ALA A 143 -26.25 -1.82 15.71
C ALA A 143 -26.68 -1.68 14.22
N GLU A 144 -26.17 -2.55 13.33
CA GLU A 144 -26.56 -2.56 11.91
C GLU A 144 -27.94 -3.22 11.72
N ALA A 145 -28.26 -4.26 12.51
CA ALA A 145 -29.57 -4.89 12.52
C ALA A 145 -30.67 -3.96 13.07
N GLU A 146 -30.37 -3.21 14.13
CA GLU A 146 -31.29 -2.20 14.69
C GLU A 146 -31.49 -1.02 13.72
N ALA A 147 -30.54 -0.73 12.84
CA ALA A 147 -30.64 0.33 11.83
C ALA A 147 -31.40 -0.09 10.55
N GLU A 148 -31.49 -1.39 10.25
CA GLU A 148 -32.29 -1.92 9.12
C GLU A 148 -33.77 -2.14 9.49
N GLU A 149 -34.11 -2.28 10.77
CA GLU A 149 -35.51 -2.44 11.23
C GLU A 149 -36.29 -1.11 11.40
N ASP A 150 -35.61 0.03 11.29
CA ASP A 150 -36.19 1.39 11.40
C ASP A 150 -36.50 2.05 10.03
N ILE A 151 -36.61 1.25 8.96
CA ILE A 151 -36.96 1.69 7.58
C ILE A 151 -38.26 1.03 7.08
#